data_AF-A0A658NMI6-F1
#
_entry.id   AF-A0A658NMI6-F1
#
_cell.length_a   1.000
_cell.length_b   1.000
_cell.length_c   1.000
_cell.angle_alpha   90.00
_cell.angle_beta   90.00
_cell.angle_gamma   90.00
#
_symmetry.space_group_name_H-M   'P 1'
#
loop_
_entity.id
_entity.type
_entity.pdbx_description
1 polymer ?
#
loop_
_entity_poly.entity_id
_entity_poly.type
_entity_poly.pdbx_seq_one_letter_code
_entity_poly.pdbx_strand_id
1 'polypeptide(L)' 'GAAAVTLARPILPYILAFAAGAMIYVVVEEVIPESQRGEHADLATGGAMAGFAVMMLLDVALG' A
#
# COMPACT_ATOMS: atom_id res chain seq x y z
N GLY A 1 -14.27 6.74 -26.77
CA GLY A 1 -12.98 6.36 -26.15
C GLY A 1 -12.28 7.57 -25.56
N ALA A 2 -11.57 8.36 -26.39
CA ALA A 2 -10.77 9.50 -25.94
C ALA A 2 -11.55 10.58 -25.17
N ALA A 3 -12.77 10.92 -25.61
CA ALA A 3 -13.62 11.93 -24.94
C ALA A 3 -14.07 11.53 -23.52
N ALA A 4 -14.27 10.23 -23.26
CA ALA A 4 -14.66 9.73 -21.94
C ALA A 4 -13.48 9.75 -20.96
N VAL A 5 -12.27 9.43 -21.44
CA VAL A 5 -11.04 9.51 -20.63
C VAL A 5 -10.71 10.95 -20.25
N THR A 6 -10.89 11.92 -21.16
CA THR A 6 -10.67 13.34 -20.84
C THR A 6 -11.63 13.87 -19.78
N LEU A 7 -12.86 13.36 -19.71
CA LEU A 7 -13.83 13.73 -18.68
C LEU A 7 -13.58 13.01 -17.35
N ALA A 8 -13.07 11.77 -17.39
CA ALA A 8 -12.78 10.97 -16.19
C ALA A 8 -11.41 11.27 -15.56
N ARG A 9 -10.45 11.85 -16.31
CA ARG A 9 -9.13 12.25 -15.82
C ARG A 9 -9.14 13.04 -14.50
N PRO A 10 -10.00 14.05 -14.28
CA PRO A 10 -10.00 14.79 -13.03
C PRO A 10 -10.57 14.02 -11.85
N ILE A 11 -11.52 13.08 -12.04
CA ILE A 11 -12.13 12.33 -10.93
C ILE A 11 -11.32 11.09 -10.53
N LEU A 12 -10.57 10.52 -11.48
CA LEU A 12 -9.72 9.35 -11.29
C LEU A 12 -8.70 9.49 -10.14
N PRO A 13 -7.92 10.59 -9.99
CA PRO A 13 -6.96 10.73 -8.90
C PRO A 13 -7.62 10.79 -7.52
N TYR A 14 -8.84 11.35 -7.41
CA TYR A 14 -9.55 11.38 -6.13
C TYR A 14 -9.98 9.98 -5.69
N ILE A 15 -10.48 9.17 -6.62
CA ILE A 15 -10.87 7.79 -6.34
C ILE A 15 -9.63 6.93 -6.03
N LEU A 16 -8.54 7.11 -6.76
CA LEU A 16 -7.27 6.41 -6.47
C LEU A 16 -6.69 6.81 -5.11
N ALA A 17 -6.76 8.09 -4.74
CA ALA A 17 -6.33 8.55 -3.42
C ALA A 17 -7.20 7.93 -2.30
N PHE A 18 -8.51 7.83 -2.51
CA PHE A 18 -9.40 7.15 -1.58
C PHE A 18 -9.06 5.65 -1.44
N ALA A 19 -8.83 4.96 -2.56
CA ALA A 19 -8.44 3.56 -2.56
C ALA A 19 -7.08 3.33 -1.86
N ALA A 20 -6.11 4.21 -2.10
CA ALA A 20 -4.82 4.17 -1.40
C ALA A 20 -5.00 4.35 0.12
N GLY A 21 -5.85 5.29 0.55
CA GLY A 21 -6.19 5.47 1.95
C GLY A 21 -6.82 4.23 2.59
N ALA A 22 -7.74 3.56 1.89
CA ALA A 22 -8.35 2.33 2.36
C ALA A 22 -7.32 1.20 2.56
N MET A 23 -6.38 1.05 1.61
CA MET A 23 -5.30 0.06 1.73
C MET A 23 -4.38 0.34 2.91
N ILE A 24 -4.06 1.62 3.18
CA ILE A 24 -3.26 1.99 4.37
C ILE A 24 -4.00 1.64 5.66
N TYR A 25 -5.30 1.95 5.75
CA TYR A 25 -6.10 1.65 6.94
C TYR A 25 -6.16 0.14 7.23
N VAL A 26 -6.47 -0.69 6.24
CA VAL A 26 -6.53 -2.16 6.40
C VAL A 26 -5.18 -2.72 6.84
N VAL A 27 -4.07 -2.24 6.27
CA VAL A 27 -2.74 -2.70 6.66
C VAL A 27 -2.43 -2.35 8.12
N VAL A 28 -2.76 -1.13 8.55
CA VAL A 28 -2.44 -0.65 9.90
C VAL A 28 -3.35 -1.27 10.97
N GLU A 29 -4.65 -1.38 10.72
CA GLU A 29 -5.61 -1.85 11.74
C GLU A 29 -5.87 -3.36 11.72
N GLU A 30 -5.64 -4.05 10.60
CA GLU A 30 -5.83 -5.49 10.52
C GLU A 30 -4.49 -6.22 10.36
N VAL A 31 -3.74 -5.94 9.30
CA VAL A 31 -2.57 -6.77 8.91
C VAL A 31 -1.44 -6.69 9.93
N ILE A 32 -1.05 -5.50 10.36
CA ILE A 32 0.01 -5.30 11.36
C ILE A 32 -0.38 -5.95 12.70
N PRO A 33 -1.51 -5.60 13.33
CA PRO A 33 -1.88 -6.19 14.62
C PRO A 33 -2.14 -7.70 14.54
N GLU A 34 -2.70 -8.22 13.44
CA GLU A 34 -2.87 -9.67 13.27
C GLU A 34 -1.52 -10.39 13.18
N SER A 35 -0.54 -9.79 12.49
CA SER A 35 0.82 -10.34 12.42
C SER A 35 1.55 -10.27 13.78
N GLN A 36 1.16 -9.33 14.65
CA GLN A 36 1.75 -9.13 15.99
C GLN A 36 1.04 -9.95 17.09
N ARG A 37 -0.12 -10.56 16.81
CA ARG A 37 -0.85 -11.42 17.76
C ARG A 37 -0.21 -12.79 17.98
N GLY A 38 0.74 -13.19 17.14
CA GLY A 38 1.50 -14.42 17.30
C GLY A 38 2.70 -14.27 18.25
N GLU A 39 3.31 -15.39 18.63
CA GLU A 39 4.49 -15.44 19.50
C GLU A 39 5.74 -14.76 18.88
N HIS A 40 5.72 -14.48 17.57
CA HIS A 40 6.86 -13.99 16.79
C HIS A 40 6.68 -12.54 16.28
N ALA A 41 6.10 -11.67 17.11
CA ALA A 41 5.94 -10.22 16.87
C ALA A 41 7.21 -9.53 16.30
N ASP A 42 8.39 -9.89 16.80
CA ASP A 42 9.67 -9.35 16.32
C ASP A 42 10.00 -9.78 14.88
N LEU A 43 9.70 -11.04 14.51
CA LEU A 43 9.88 -11.51 13.14
C LEU A 43 8.87 -10.87 12.18
N ALA A 44 7.64 -10.64 12.63
CA ALA A 44 6.63 -9.93 11.85
C ALA A 44 7.06 -8.48 11.55
N THR A 45 7.59 -7.78 12.56
CA THR A 45 8.15 -6.42 12.39
C THR A 45 9.34 -6.43 11.43
N GLY A 46 10.25 -7.39 11.59
CA GLY A 46 11.40 -7.57 10.69
C GLY A 46 10.99 -7.84 9.24
N GLY A 47 9.96 -8.68 9.04
CA GLY A 47 9.37 -8.96 7.72
C GLY A 47 8.74 -7.72 7.09
N ALA A 48 8.03 -6.90 7.86
CA ALA A 48 7.45 -5.65 7.37
C ALA A 48 8.53 -4.65 6.93
N MET A 49 9.60 -4.49 7.73
CA MET A 49 10.74 -3.63 7.38
C MET A 49 11.48 -4.14 6.13
N ALA A 50 11.70 -5.45 6.02
CA ALA A 50 12.32 -6.06 4.85
C ALA A 50 11.46 -5.88 3.58
N GLY A 51 10.15 -6.10 3.68
CA GLY A 51 9.21 -5.88 2.57
C GLY A 51 9.19 -4.42 2.11
N PHE A 52 9.18 -3.47 3.05
CA PHE A 52 9.27 -2.04 2.73
C PHE A 52 10.60 -1.68 2.05
N ALA A 53 11.72 -2.20 2.55
CA ALA A 53 13.03 -1.98 1.97
C ALA A 53 13.14 -2.56 0.55
N VAL A 54 12.61 -3.77 0.32
CA VAL A 54 12.56 -4.39 -1.01
C VAL A 54 11.68 -3.58 -1.96
N MET A 55 10.51 -3.12 -1.52
CA MET A 55 9.64 -2.26 -2.32
C MET A 55 10.35 -0.96 -2.71
N MET A 56 11.00 -0.27 -1.76
CA MET A 56 11.78 0.93 -2.04
C MET A 56 12.94 0.68 -3.00
N LEU A 57 13.66 -0.44 -2.84
CA LEU A 57 14.75 -0.82 -3.74
C LEU A 57 14.24 -1.06 -5.16
N LEU A 58 13.13 -1.79 -5.31
CA LEU A 58 12.54 -2.07 -6.61
C LEU A 58 12.01 -0.80 -7.28
N ASP A 59 11.38 0.12 -6.54
CA ASP A 59 10.89 1.39 -7.08
C ASP A 59 12.05 2.29 -7.54
N VAL A 60 13.17 2.31 -6.82
CA VAL A 60 14.39 3.04 -7.23
C VAL A 60 15.14 2.37 -8.38
N ALA A 61 15.11 1.03 -8.47
CA ALA A 61 15.86 0.29 -9.48
C ALA A 61 15.10 0.15 -10.81
N LEU A 62 13.76 0.10 -10.77
CA LEU A 62 12.88 -0.04 -11.94
C LEU A 62 12.18 1.27 -12.33
N GLY A 63 12.13 2.24 -11.42
CA GLY A 63 11.70 3.62 -11.70
C GLY A 63 12.78 4.44 -12.38
#